data_AF-A0A965VYA8-F1
#
_entry.id   AF-A0A965VYA8-F1
#
_cell.length_a   1.000
_cell.length_b   1.000
_cell.length_c   1.000
_cell.angle_alpha   90.00
_cell.angle_beta   90.00
_cell.angle_gamma   90.00
#
_symmetry.space_group_name_H-M   'P 1'
#
loop_
_entity.id
_entity.type
_entity.pdbx_description
1 polymer ?
#
loop_
_entity_poly.entity_id
_entity_poly.type
_entity_poly.pdbx_seq_one_letter_code
_entity_poly.pdbx_strand_id
1 'polypeptide(L)'
;MKKLSTLLFIALSSLNLFAHEDLLGQLVGDKLGLFYKDHTVSGHINGQIIYATPVETGFGMRLVQRIGGKDYLSEFKKTETGLQGELVRIDEKGTQSAVQFEMTTVSAKDGVMLGRIGDKQFTAHIKANAMEGHHFVNPEFSIELPNKTYQFRLENGMACMGCATKLVYVVLGMLEATGAL
;
A
#
# COMPACT_ATOMS: atom_id res chain seq x y z
N MET A 1 -42.67 47.06 -40.63
CA MET A 1 -42.06 47.67 -39.42
C MET A 1 -42.60 46.90 -38.22
N LYS A 2 -41.88 46.25 -37.30
CA LYS A 2 -40.47 46.21 -36.88
C LYS A 2 -40.13 44.77 -36.43
N LYS A 3 -38.85 44.41 -36.54
CA LYS A 3 -38.19 43.21 -35.97
C LYS A 3 -38.22 43.24 -34.44
N LEU A 4 -38.24 42.08 -33.77
CA LEU A 4 -37.50 41.75 -32.53
C LEU A 4 -37.81 40.29 -32.16
N SER A 5 -36.92 39.32 -32.37
CA SER A 5 -35.69 38.99 -31.62
C SER A 5 -35.93 37.85 -30.64
N THR A 6 -35.37 36.69 -31.01
CA THR A 6 -34.73 35.65 -30.21
C THR A 6 -34.61 35.94 -28.72
N LEU A 7 -35.07 35.00 -27.87
CA LEU A 7 -34.32 34.67 -26.65
C LEU A 7 -34.47 33.17 -26.34
N LEU A 8 -33.50 32.44 -26.88
CA LEU A 8 -33.03 31.16 -26.36
C LEU A 8 -32.45 31.42 -24.97
N PHE A 9 -33.05 30.84 -23.93
CA PHE A 9 -32.34 30.62 -22.66
C PHE A 9 -32.50 29.14 -22.32
N ILE A 10 -31.63 28.34 -22.93
CA ILE A 10 -31.34 27.00 -22.45
C ILE A 10 -30.69 27.22 -21.08
N ALA A 11 -31.48 27.02 -20.02
CA ALA A 11 -30.96 26.79 -18.69
C ALA A 11 -30.28 25.41 -18.68
N LEU A 12 -29.11 25.34 -19.31
CA LEU A 12 -28.08 24.37 -18.98
C LEU A 12 -27.61 24.76 -17.59
N SER A 13 -28.40 24.35 -16.58
CA SER A 13 -27.94 24.26 -15.22
C SER A 13 -26.67 23.43 -15.27
N SER A 14 -25.55 24.11 -15.20
CA SER A 14 -24.25 23.55 -14.92
C SER A 14 -24.38 22.82 -13.59
N LEU A 15 -24.76 21.55 -13.65
CA LEU A 15 -24.39 20.57 -12.67
C LEU A 15 -22.87 20.61 -12.68
N ASN A 16 -22.30 21.45 -11.82
CA ASN A 16 -20.97 21.23 -11.30
C ASN A 16 -21.08 19.87 -10.62
N LEU A 17 -20.83 18.81 -11.41
CA LEU A 17 -20.35 17.54 -10.90
C LEU A 17 -19.10 17.94 -10.11
N PHE A 18 -19.26 18.21 -8.83
CA PHE A 18 -18.17 18.09 -7.88
C PHE A 18 -17.84 16.60 -7.85
N ALA A 19 -17.10 16.15 -8.87
CA ALA A 19 -16.27 14.99 -8.71
C ALA A 19 -15.38 15.33 -7.52
N HIS A 20 -15.60 14.66 -6.39
CA HIS A 20 -14.57 14.63 -5.36
C HIS A 20 -13.32 14.14 -6.07
N GLU A 21 -12.29 14.98 -6.15
CA GLU A 21 -10.99 14.52 -6.62
C GLU A 21 -10.54 13.48 -5.59
N ASP A 22 -10.73 12.20 -5.90
CA ASP A 22 -10.12 11.12 -5.16
C ASP A 22 -8.61 11.25 -5.34
N LEU A 23 -7.99 11.98 -4.42
CA LEU A 23 -6.56 12.26 -4.42
C LEU A 23 -5.81 10.93 -4.44
N LEU A 24 -4.88 10.82 -5.38
CA LEU A 24 -4.00 9.67 -5.49
C LEU A 24 -2.97 9.74 -4.36
N GLY A 25 -3.09 8.84 -3.39
CA GLY A 25 -2.13 8.73 -2.31
C GLY A 25 -0.74 8.34 -2.85
N GLN A 26 0.31 8.82 -2.20
CA GLN A 26 1.68 8.50 -2.57
C GLN A 26 2.44 7.93 -1.38
N LEU A 27 3.01 6.74 -1.53
CA LEU A 27 3.96 6.24 -0.54
C LEU A 27 5.34 6.71 -0.97
N VAL A 28 5.99 7.49 -0.10
CA VAL A 28 7.33 8.02 -0.32
C VAL A 28 8.27 7.61 0.80
N GLY A 29 9.53 7.36 0.46
CA GLY A 29 10.57 6.88 1.36
C GLY A 29 11.87 6.64 0.59
N ASP A 30 12.90 6.11 1.26
CA ASP A 30 14.16 5.81 0.57
C ASP A 30 13.94 4.79 -0.55
N LYS A 31 14.23 5.20 -1.79
CA LYS A 31 14.05 4.41 -3.03
C LYS A 31 12.64 3.87 -3.25
N LEU A 32 11.64 4.53 -2.67
CA LEU A 32 10.23 4.18 -2.73
C LEU A 32 9.45 5.26 -3.51
N GLY A 33 8.86 4.87 -4.65
CA GLY A 33 8.01 5.74 -5.45
C GLY A 33 6.74 4.99 -5.85
N LEU A 34 5.75 4.97 -4.95
CA LEU A 34 4.52 4.21 -5.14
C LEU A 34 3.28 5.10 -5.06
N PHE A 35 2.27 4.72 -5.82
CA PHE A 35 0.94 5.26 -5.76
C PHE A 35 0.01 4.31 -5.01
N TYR A 36 -0.89 4.88 -4.22
CA TYR A 36 -1.88 4.17 -3.42
C TYR A 36 -3.28 4.71 -3.74
N LYS A 37 -4.16 3.82 -4.20
CA LYS A 37 -5.57 4.13 -4.46
C LYS A 37 -6.42 2.89 -4.28
N ASP A 38 -7.56 3.02 -3.59
CA ASP A 38 -8.54 1.95 -3.41
C ASP A 38 -7.91 0.64 -2.91
N HIS A 39 -7.02 0.74 -1.92
CA HIS A 39 -6.26 -0.40 -1.35
C HIS A 39 -5.30 -1.09 -2.34
N THR A 40 -5.10 -0.53 -3.51
CA THR A 40 -4.13 -0.97 -4.51
C THR A 40 -2.87 -0.12 -4.41
N VAL A 41 -1.72 -0.76 -4.54
CA VAL A 41 -0.41 -0.10 -4.57
C VAL A 41 0.25 -0.40 -5.91
N SER A 42 0.86 0.59 -6.55
CA SER A 42 1.64 0.35 -7.77
C SER A 42 2.77 1.36 -7.90
N GLY A 43 3.83 1.02 -8.60
CA GLY A 43 4.95 1.93 -8.85
C GLY A 43 6.27 1.18 -8.89
N HIS A 44 7.31 1.78 -8.32
CA HIS A 44 8.63 1.17 -8.26
C HIS A 44 9.25 1.23 -6.86
N ILE A 45 10.04 0.18 -6.54
CA ILE A 45 10.94 0.14 -5.39
C ILE A 45 12.27 -0.41 -5.90
N ASN A 46 13.38 0.29 -5.63
CA ASN A 46 14.71 -0.11 -6.14
C ASN A 46 14.75 -0.37 -7.66
N GLY A 47 13.98 0.41 -8.44
CA GLY A 47 13.90 0.27 -9.89
C GLY A 47 13.09 -0.91 -10.42
N GLN A 48 12.50 -1.73 -9.54
CA GLN A 48 11.62 -2.83 -9.95
C GLN A 48 10.16 -2.39 -9.92
N ILE A 49 9.41 -2.76 -10.97
CA ILE A 49 7.97 -2.48 -11.07
C ILE A 49 7.21 -3.44 -10.18
N ILE A 50 6.29 -2.87 -9.40
CA ILE A 50 5.43 -3.62 -8.49
C ILE A 50 3.99 -3.23 -8.71
N TYR A 51 3.10 -4.18 -8.46
CA TYR A 51 1.71 -3.89 -8.20
C TYR A 51 1.18 -4.83 -7.12
N ALA A 52 0.38 -4.28 -6.21
CA ALA A 52 -0.25 -5.04 -5.16
C ALA A 52 -1.74 -4.72 -5.12
N THR A 53 -2.58 -5.75 -5.15
CA THR A 53 -4.04 -5.62 -5.14
C THR A 53 -4.61 -6.36 -3.94
N PRO A 54 -5.79 -5.96 -3.42
CA PRO A 54 -6.51 -6.78 -2.46
C PRO A 54 -6.74 -8.20 -2.99
N VAL A 55 -6.74 -9.18 -2.08
CA VAL A 55 -7.25 -10.52 -2.41
C VAL A 55 -8.77 -10.43 -2.59
N GLU A 56 -9.34 -11.25 -3.49
CA GLU A 56 -10.77 -11.18 -3.85
C GLU A 56 -11.71 -11.44 -2.67
N THR A 57 -11.27 -12.29 -1.73
CA THR A 57 -12.08 -12.69 -0.58
C THR A 57 -11.34 -12.39 0.73
N GLY A 58 -11.90 -11.47 1.50
CA GLY A 58 -11.45 -11.18 2.85
C GLY A 58 -10.26 -10.21 2.95
N PHE A 59 -9.53 -10.32 4.06
CA PHE A 59 -8.41 -9.43 4.36
C PHE A 59 -7.11 -10.00 3.81
N GLY A 60 -6.47 -9.27 2.91
CA GLY A 60 -5.16 -9.63 2.38
C GLY A 60 -4.70 -8.71 1.25
N MET A 61 -3.51 -9.00 0.74
CA MET A 61 -2.90 -8.38 -0.43
C MET A 61 -2.20 -9.45 -1.25
N ARG A 62 -2.36 -9.37 -2.56
CA ARG A 62 -1.52 -10.05 -3.55
C ARG A 62 -0.51 -9.05 -4.06
N LEU A 63 0.77 -9.36 -3.89
CA LEU A 63 1.89 -8.60 -4.42
C LEU A 63 2.40 -9.29 -5.67
N VAL A 64 2.62 -8.52 -6.72
CA VAL A 64 3.24 -9.01 -7.96
C VAL A 64 4.49 -8.20 -8.28
N GLN A 65 5.56 -8.95 -8.47
CA GLN A 65 6.85 -8.47 -8.94
C GLN A 65 7.03 -8.93 -10.39
N ARG A 66 7.29 -7.99 -11.31
CA ARG A 66 7.56 -8.33 -12.72
C ARG A 66 9.05 -8.23 -13.03
N ILE A 67 9.68 -9.37 -13.35
CA ILE A 67 11.10 -9.46 -13.72
C ILE A 67 11.22 -10.14 -15.08
N GLY A 68 11.91 -9.49 -16.03
CA GLY A 68 12.15 -10.08 -17.36
C GLY A 68 10.87 -10.49 -18.10
N GLY A 69 9.76 -9.78 -17.86
CA GLY A 69 8.44 -10.08 -18.45
C GLY A 69 7.67 -11.22 -17.76
N LYS A 70 8.19 -11.79 -16.68
CA LYS A 70 7.51 -12.82 -15.87
C LYS A 70 7.00 -12.23 -14.56
N ASP A 71 5.85 -12.72 -14.12
CA ASP A 71 5.20 -12.32 -12.88
C ASP A 71 5.50 -13.32 -11.76
N TYR A 72 5.91 -12.80 -10.62
CA TYR A 72 6.15 -13.54 -9.39
C TYR A 72 5.17 -13.06 -8.34
N LEU A 73 4.39 -13.99 -7.81
CA LEU A 73 3.23 -13.71 -6.97
C LEU A 73 3.56 -14.03 -5.52
N SER A 74 3.27 -13.08 -4.64
CA SER A 74 3.28 -13.25 -3.19
C SER A 74 1.89 -12.91 -2.66
N GLU A 75 1.40 -13.64 -1.66
CA GLU A 75 0.08 -13.38 -1.09
C GLU A 75 0.15 -13.38 0.43
N PHE A 76 -0.39 -12.33 1.03
CA PHE A 76 -0.63 -12.20 2.46
C PHE A 76 -2.12 -12.14 2.71
N LYS A 77 -2.60 -12.94 3.66
CA LYS A 77 -4.02 -13.01 3.97
C LYS A 77 -4.28 -13.41 5.41
N LYS A 78 -5.52 -13.20 5.83
CA LYS A 78 -6.07 -13.81 7.03
C LYS A 78 -6.33 -15.29 6.80
N THR A 79 -5.81 -16.11 7.70
CA THR A 79 -6.03 -17.55 7.82
C THR A 79 -6.73 -17.84 9.16
N GLU A 80 -7.00 -19.11 9.44
CA GLU A 80 -7.52 -19.55 10.74
C GLU A 80 -6.51 -19.30 11.88
N THR A 81 -5.23 -19.35 11.57
CA THR A 81 -4.12 -19.24 12.53
C THR A 81 -3.59 -17.82 12.71
N GLY A 82 -3.93 -16.89 11.82
CA GLY A 82 -3.47 -15.51 11.93
C GLY A 82 -3.44 -14.76 10.60
N LEU A 83 -2.54 -13.79 10.51
CA LEU A 83 -2.29 -12.99 9.31
C LEU A 83 -0.93 -13.41 8.74
N GLN A 84 -0.90 -14.14 7.64
CA GLN A 84 0.31 -14.79 7.14
C GLN A 84 0.34 -14.87 5.61
N GLY A 85 1.52 -15.12 5.06
CA GLY A 85 1.74 -15.21 3.62
C GLY A 85 3.15 -15.68 3.27
N GLU A 86 3.37 -15.99 2.00
CA GLU A 86 4.70 -16.24 1.46
C GLU A 86 5.15 -15.04 0.63
N LEU A 87 6.44 -14.69 0.77
CA LEU A 87 7.13 -13.71 -0.04
C LEU A 87 8.08 -14.43 -0.98
N VAL A 88 7.85 -14.29 -2.27
CA VAL A 88 8.71 -14.84 -3.31
C VAL A 88 9.87 -13.88 -3.55
N ARG A 89 11.08 -14.42 -3.54
CA ARG A 89 12.32 -13.73 -3.85
C ARG A 89 12.99 -14.37 -5.04
N ILE A 90 13.44 -13.55 -5.97
CA ILE A 90 14.22 -13.96 -7.15
C ILE A 90 15.61 -13.33 -7.02
N ASP A 91 16.65 -14.16 -7.00
CA ASP A 91 18.04 -13.67 -6.97
C ASP A 91 18.52 -13.19 -8.35
N GLU A 92 19.75 -12.64 -8.41
CA GLU A 92 20.37 -12.15 -9.65
C GLU A 92 20.58 -13.25 -10.71
N LYS A 93 20.60 -14.52 -10.30
CA LYS A 93 20.73 -15.69 -11.19
C LYS A 93 19.37 -16.22 -11.64
N GLY A 94 18.27 -15.62 -11.19
CA GLY A 94 16.91 -16.06 -11.47
C GLY A 94 16.45 -17.23 -10.59
N THR A 95 17.18 -17.57 -9.53
CA THR A 95 16.79 -18.62 -8.58
C THR A 95 15.64 -18.11 -7.73
N GLN A 96 14.55 -18.86 -7.72
CA GLN A 96 13.39 -18.58 -6.88
C GLN A 96 13.58 -19.18 -5.48
N SER A 97 13.27 -18.37 -4.46
CA SER A 97 13.12 -18.78 -3.07
C SER A 97 11.87 -18.14 -2.49
N ALA A 98 11.40 -18.66 -1.35
CA ALA A 98 10.27 -18.12 -0.63
C ALA A 98 10.61 -17.96 0.85
N VAL A 99 10.05 -16.94 1.47
CA VAL A 99 10.19 -16.70 2.90
C VAL A 99 8.84 -16.42 3.52
N GLN A 100 8.61 -16.98 4.71
CA GLN A 100 7.36 -16.84 5.42
C GLN A 100 7.22 -15.42 5.99
N PHE A 101 6.09 -14.78 5.73
CA PHE A 101 5.64 -13.56 6.39
C PHE A 101 4.53 -13.89 7.38
N GLU A 102 4.61 -13.34 8.59
CA GLU A 102 3.57 -13.48 9.61
C GLU A 102 3.44 -12.19 10.41
N MET A 103 2.20 -11.76 10.64
CA MET A 103 1.87 -10.67 11.55
C MET A 103 1.31 -11.28 12.83
N THR A 104 2.06 -11.17 13.92
CA THR A 104 1.73 -11.77 15.22
C THR A 104 0.89 -10.84 16.10
N THR A 105 0.99 -9.51 15.91
CA THR A 105 0.21 -8.54 16.68
C THR A 105 -0.12 -7.32 15.83
N VAL A 106 -1.35 -6.82 15.97
CA VAL A 106 -1.78 -5.53 15.41
C VAL A 106 -2.53 -4.79 16.52
N SER A 107 -1.91 -3.78 17.12
CA SER A 107 -2.53 -2.90 18.12
C SER A 107 -2.91 -1.58 17.47
N ALA A 108 -4.22 -1.39 17.27
CA ALA A 108 -4.75 -0.12 16.78
C ALA A 108 -4.59 1.03 17.78
N LYS A 109 -4.68 0.71 19.07
CA LYS A 109 -4.55 1.67 20.16
C LYS A 109 -3.15 2.26 20.21
N ASP A 110 -2.14 1.41 20.04
CA ASP A 110 -0.74 1.82 20.19
C ASP A 110 -0.10 2.20 18.83
N GLY A 111 -0.79 1.94 17.72
CA GLY A 111 -0.22 2.13 16.38
C GLY A 111 0.98 1.22 16.14
N VAL A 112 0.92 -0.02 16.63
CA VAL A 112 2.03 -0.98 16.57
C VAL A 112 1.60 -2.26 15.87
N MET A 113 2.48 -2.78 15.03
CA MET A 113 2.37 -4.07 14.37
C MET A 113 3.66 -4.86 14.66
N LEU A 114 3.51 -6.12 15.07
CA LEU A 114 4.64 -7.02 15.31
C LEU A 114 4.51 -8.22 14.36
N GLY A 115 5.64 -8.70 13.87
CA GLY A 115 5.65 -9.85 12.98
C GLY A 115 7.02 -10.43 12.75
N ARG A 116 7.09 -11.31 11.76
CA ARG A 116 8.32 -11.97 11.32
C ARG A 116 8.36 -12.14 9.81
N ILE A 117 9.58 -12.09 9.25
CA ILE A 117 9.92 -12.43 7.88
C ILE A 117 11.05 -13.44 7.94
N GLY A 118 10.73 -14.71 7.69
CA GLY A 118 11.60 -15.83 7.99
C GLY A 118 11.95 -15.81 9.48
N ASP A 119 13.24 -15.78 9.78
CA ASP A 119 13.74 -15.75 11.15
C ASP A 119 13.89 -14.33 11.72
N LYS A 120 13.64 -13.29 10.91
CA LYS A 120 13.79 -11.88 11.32
C LYS A 120 12.48 -11.38 11.94
N GLN A 121 12.52 -10.96 13.21
CA GLN A 121 11.40 -10.25 13.82
C GLN A 121 11.37 -8.79 13.35
N PHE A 122 10.18 -8.22 13.18
CA PHE A 122 10.02 -6.80 12.91
C PHE A 122 8.97 -6.15 13.81
N THR A 123 9.17 -4.86 14.07
CA THR A 123 8.20 -3.98 14.72
C THR A 123 7.90 -2.83 13.77
N ALA A 124 6.64 -2.63 13.39
CA ALA A 124 6.22 -1.49 12.60
C ALA A 124 5.36 -0.55 13.43
N HIS A 125 5.73 0.73 13.44
CA HIS A 125 5.02 1.82 14.07
C HIS A 125 4.32 2.67 13.03
N ILE A 126 3.10 3.09 13.31
CA ILE A 126 2.38 4.11 12.56
C ILE A 126 2.18 5.34 13.43
N LYS A 127 2.50 6.52 12.88
CA LYS A 127 2.25 7.82 13.50
C LYS A 127 1.49 8.69 12.52
N ALA A 128 0.61 9.54 13.02
CA ALA A 128 -0.03 10.57 12.22
C ALA A 128 -0.29 11.80 13.09
N ASN A 129 -0.23 12.98 12.46
CA ASN A 129 -0.52 14.25 13.14
C ASN A 129 -2.03 14.48 13.32
N ALA A 130 -2.86 13.77 12.54
CA ALA A 130 -4.30 13.86 12.61
C ALA A 130 -4.96 12.50 12.38
N MET A 131 -6.13 12.33 12.99
CA MET A 131 -7.00 11.18 12.84
C MET A 131 -8.39 11.65 12.42
N GLU A 132 -8.97 10.99 11.42
CA GLU A 132 -10.36 11.19 10.99
C GLU A 132 -11.13 9.89 11.20
N GLY A 133 -11.90 9.83 12.30
CA GLY A 133 -12.53 8.61 12.77
C GLY A 133 -11.49 7.53 13.10
N HIS A 134 -11.45 6.46 12.30
CA HIS A 134 -10.50 5.35 12.46
C HIS A 134 -9.35 5.38 11.44
N HIS A 135 -9.15 6.52 10.78
CA HIS A 135 -8.13 6.69 9.75
C HIS A 135 -7.03 7.64 10.21
N PHE A 136 -5.78 7.19 10.02
CA PHE A 136 -4.59 8.01 10.12
C PHE A 136 -4.49 8.87 8.87
N VAL A 137 -4.43 10.19 9.03
CA VAL A 137 -4.28 11.14 7.93
C VAL A 137 -2.80 11.39 7.69
N ASN A 138 -2.35 11.16 6.45
CA ASN A 138 -0.95 11.24 6.02
C ASN A 138 0.04 10.51 6.96
N PRO A 139 -0.17 9.20 7.22
CA PRO A 139 0.62 8.48 8.21
C PRO A 139 2.09 8.32 7.82
N GLU A 140 2.95 8.41 8.82
CA GLU A 140 4.35 8.01 8.78
C GLU A 140 4.51 6.61 9.38
N PHE A 141 5.35 5.80 8.74
CA PHE A 141 5.63 4.43 9.10
C PHE A 141 7.11 4.29 9.41
N SER A 142 7.43 3.59 10.51
CA SER A 142 8.79 3.16 10.84
C SER A 142 8.79 1.67 11.09
N ILE A 143 9.59 0.92 10.35
CA ILE A 143 9.73 -0.52 10.49
C ILE A 143 11.13 -0.84 10.98
N GLU A 144 11.21 -1.39 12.18
CA GLU A 144 12.43 -1.82 12.84
C GLU A 144 12.66 -3.31 12.60
N LEU A 145 13.84 -3.64 12.09
CA LEU A 145 14.40 -4.97 11.94
C LEU A 145 15.73 -5.03 12.72
N PRO A 146 16.29 -6.22 13.02
CA PRO A 146 17.43 -6.34 13.94
C PRO A 146 18.63 -5.44 13.66
N ASN A 147 18.89 -5.09 12.39
CA ASN A 147 20.05 -4.30 11.98
C ASN A 147 19.70 -3.05 11.16
N LYS A 148 18.41 -2.73 10.98
CA LYS A 148 17.99 -1.68 10.06
C LYS A 148 16.59 -1.16 10.39
N THR A 149 16.41 0.13 10.18
CA THR A 149 15.09 0.78 10.23
C THR A 149 14.73 1.29 8.86
N TYR A 150 13.51 1.02 8.42
CA TYR A 150 12.92 1.55 7.19
C TYR A 150 11.85 2.57 7.54
N GLN A 151 11.82 3.68 6.82
CA GLN A 151 10.80 4.71 7.00
C GLN A 151 10.15 5.06 5.68
N PHE A 152 8.84 5.22 5.71
CA PHE A 152 8.06 5.74 4.59
C PHE A 152 6.84 6.47 5.11
N ARG A 153 6.22 7.31 4.29
CA ARG A 153 4.97 8.00 4.62
C ARG A 153 3.96 7.84 3.49
N LEU A 154 2.68 7.84 3.83
CA LEU A 154 1.59 8.02 2.88
C LEU A 154 1.26 9.51 2.83
N GLU A 155 1.44 10.13 1.68
CA GLU A 155 1.03 11.50 1.40
C GLU A 155 -0.32 11.52 0.67
N ASN A 156 -1.09 12.59 0.89
CA ASN A 156 -2.39 12.82 0.26
C ASN A 156 -3.33 11.62 0.40
N GLY A 157 -3.31 10.98 1.57
CA GLY A 157 -3.98 9.71 1.77
C GLY A 157 -4.28 9.41 3.22
N MET A 158 -5.16 8.44 3.39
CA MET A 158 -5.58 7.94 4.69
C MET A 158 -5.41 6.44 4.74
N ALA A 159 -5.06 5.92 5.92
CA ALA A 159 -5.02 4.49 6.17
C ALA A 159 -5.74 4.20 7.48
N CYS A 160 -6.66 3.23 7.51
CA CYS A 160 -7.02 2.60 8.78
C CYS A 160 -5.92 1.60 9.18
N MET A 161 -6.01 1.00 10.37
CA MET A 161 -5.03 -0.02 10.76
C MET A 161 -4.96 -1.21 9.81
N GLY A 162 -6.10 -1.63 9.24
CA GLY A 162 -6.11 -2.69 8.24
C GLY A 162 -5.33 -2.31 6.98
N CYS A 163 -5.47 -1.07 6.50
CA CYS A 163 -4.68 -0.55 5.38
C CYS A 163 -3.20 -0.44 5.76
N ALA A 164 -2.90 0.06 6.95
CA ALA A 164 -1.54 0.16 7.47
C ALA A 164 -0.83 -1.21 7.48
N THR A 165 -1.50 -2.25 7.99
CA THR A 165 -0.99 -3.63 7.96
C THR A 165 -0.67 -4.10 6.53
N LYS A 166 -1.58 -3.82 5.57
CA LYS A 166 -1.38 -4.17 4.16
C LYS A 166 -0.21 -3.42 3.54
N LEU A 167 -0.07 -2.12 3.84
CA LEU A 167 1.04 -1.29 3.37
C LEU A 167 2.39 -1.78 3.91
N VAL A 168 2.46 -2.13 5.20
CA VAL A 168 3.66 -2.73 5.80
C VAL A 168 4.03 -4.04 5.09
N TYR A 169 3.06 -4.90 4.81
CA TYR A 169 3.31 -6.12 4.02
C TYR A 169 3.86 -5.81 2.63
N VAL A 170 3.26 -4.86 1.89
CA VAL A 170 3.72 -4.51 0.54
C VAL A 170 5.15 -3.98 0.55
N VAL A 171 5.46 -3.06 1.46
CA VAL A 171 6.80 -2.45 1.56
C VAL A 171 7.84 -3.50 1.95
N LEU A 172 7.60 -4.26 3.02
CA LEU A 172 8.53 -5.31 3.45
C LEU A 172 8.66 -6.43 2.42
N GLY A 173 7.54 -6.85 1.83
CA GLY A 173 7.52 -7.90 0.82
C GLY A 173 8.39 -7.56 -0.37
N MET A 174 8.38 -6.31 -0.80
CA MET A 174 9.23 -5.87 -1.90
C MET A 174 10.69 -5.65 -1.50
N LEU A 175 10.94 -5.13 -0.31
CA LEU A 175 12.31 -5.06 0.19
C LEU A 175 12.94 -6.45 0.26
N GLU A 176 12.17 -7.47 0.67
CA GLU A 176 12.62 -8.86 0.68
C GLU A 176 12.82 -9.39 -0.74
N ALA A 177 11.84 -9.19 -1.63
CA ALA A 177 11.89 -9.67 -3.01
C ALA A 177 13.02 -9.04 -3.83
N THR A 178 13.48 -7.84 -3.45
CA THR A 178 14.62 -7.14 -4.06
C THR A 178 15.96 -7.44 -3.37
N GLY A 179 15.97 -8.26 -2.31
CA GLY A 179 17.17 -8.54 -1.50
C GLY A 179 17.69 -7.34 -0.71
N ALA A 180 16.84 -6.34 -0.46
CA ALA A 180 17.20 -5.12 0.25
C ALA A 180 17.08 -5.24 1.78
N LEU A 181 16.41 -6.29 2.31
CA LEU A 181 16.21 -6.59 3.74
C LEU A 181 17.37 -7.31 4.46
#